data_AF-A0A7R8ZS78-F1
#
_entry.id   AF-A0A7R8ZS78-F1
#
_cell.length_a   1.000
_cell.length_b   1.000
_cell.length_c   1.000
_cell.angle_alpha   90.00
_cell.angle_beta   90.00
_cell.angle_gamma   90.00
#
_symmetry.space_group_name_H-M   'P 1'
#
loop_
_entity.id
_entity.type
_entity.pdbx_description
1 polymer ?
#
loop_
_entity_poly.entity_id
_entity_poly.type
_entity_poly.pdbx_seq_one_letter_code
_entity_poly.pdbx_strand_id
1 'polypeptide(L)'
;MAINGLYLSAAHKSSGKTTVTIGIGAALVSKGYTVQAFKKGPDYIDPMWLKMATGRGCYNLDFYTQEEDEILELVAEKSQGADLALVEGNKGLYDGLDLDGSNSNAALAKFLKTPVVLVLDTVGTIRGVAPLVIGYQTFDPDVEIAGVILNKVGGPRHEKKLIQVMETYTDVPVIGAVGRSDEVKLLERHLGLIPSNEEAGALSKVAQIGRFIADSVDLDKLVAIAAPLEDAPSFSFQRPSVAPENETIRLGIAKDAAFGFYYEDDLDTFKALDVELVAVDFIHDKTLPKDLDGLFIGGGFPESFLQELSANES
;
A
#
# COMPACT_ATOMS: atom_id res chain seq x y z
N MET A 1 -1.41 -5.25 -23.09
CA MET A 1 -1.21 -6.56 -22.42
C MET A 1 -1.76 -6.41 -21.02
N ALA A 2 -2.48 -7.41 -20.52
CA ALA A 2 -2.92 -7.41 -19.12
C ALA A 2 -1.68 -7.30 -18.22
N ILE A 3 -1.72 -6.38 -17.26
CA ILE A 3 -0.63 -6.22 -16.30
C ILE A 3 -0.63 -7.42 -15.34
N ASN A 4 0.55 -7.87 -14.95
CA ASN A 4 0.66 -8.88 -13.91
C ASN A 4 0.60 -8.21 -12.52
N GLY A 5 -0.09 -8.82 -11.58
CA GLY A 5 -0.20 -8.35 -10.22
C GLY A 5 0.08 -9.41 -9.18
N LEU A 6 0.39 -8.94 -7.97
CA LEU A 6 0.48 -9.77 -6.78
C LEU A 6 -0.15 -9.07 -5.58
N TYR A 7 -0.60 -9.87 -4.62
CA TYR A 7 -1.25 -9.39 -3.40
C TYR A 7 -0.41 -9.73 -2.17
N LEU A 8 0.02 -8.71 -1.43
CA LEU A 8 0.73 -8.86 -0.17
C LEU A 8 -0.27 -8.82 0.97
N SER A 9 -0.36 -9.93 1.70
CA SER A 9 -1.25 -10.06 2.86
C SER A 9 -0.51 -10.62 4.07
N ALA A 10 -1.21 -10.80 5.18
CA ALA A 10 -0.65 -11.31 6.42
C ALA A 10 -1.62 -12.22 7.15
N ALA A 11 -1.12 -12.95 8.15
CA ALA A 11 -2.00 -13.73 9.04
C ALA A 11 -2.74 -12.89 10.08
N HIS A 12 -2.26 -11.67 10.38
CA HIS A 12 -2.86 -10.75 11.33
C HIS A 12 -2.31 -9.33 11.13
N LYS A 13 -2.96 -8.33 11.74
CA LYS A 13 -2.43 -6.95 11.83
C LYS A 13 -1.04 -6.92 12.50
N SER A 14 -0.21 -5.94 12.17
CA SER A 14 1.10 -5.70 12.80
C SER A 14 2.13 -6.84 12.61
N SER A 15 1.95 -7.68 11.59
CA SER A 15 2.96 -8.66 11.16
C SER A 15 4.20 -8.03 10.51
N GLY A 16 4.16 -6.72 10.23
CA GLY A 16 5.19 -5.98 9.48
C GLY A 16 5.00 -6.01 7.96
N LYS A 17 3.82 -6.40 7.47
CA LYS A 17 3.44 -6.40 6.05
C LYS A 17 3.76 -5.07 5.36
N THR A 18 3.34 -3.93 5.91
CA THR A 18 3.55 -2.63 5.28
C THR A 18 5.03 -2.33 5.06
N THR A 19 5.91 -2.58 6.04
CA THR A 19 7.36 -2.44 5.89
C THR A 19 7.91 -3.35 4.79
N VAL A 20 7.43 -4.60 4.72
CA VAL A 20 7.83 -5.55 3.66
C VAL A 20 7.36 -5.04 2.29
N THR A 21 6.12 -4.58 2.15
CA THR A 21 5.57 -4.06 0.90
C THR A 21 6.32 -2.81 0.42
N ILE A 22 6.57 -1.85 1.32
CA ILE A 22 7.40 -0.65 1.05
C ILE A 22 8.77 -1.07 0.52
N GLY A 23 9.42 -2.02 1.18
CA GLY A 23 10.74 -2.49 0.77
C GLY A 23 10.72 -3.23 -0.57
N ILE A 24 9.71 -4.07 -0.83
CA ILE A 24 9.53 -4.73 -2.13
C ILE A 24 9.38 -3.67 -3.22
N GLY A 25 8.48 -2.70 -3.03
CA GLY A 25 8.27 -1.61 -4.00
C GLY A 25 9.55 -0.85 -4.30
N ALA A 26 10.26 -0.40 -3.25
CA ALA A 26 11.51 0.35 -3.39
C ALA A 26 12.64 -0.49 -4.04
N ALA A 27 12.73 -1.77 -3.70
CA ALA A 27 13.74 -2.67 -4.25
C ALA A 27 13.50 -2.99 -5.72
N LEU A 28 12.24 -3.21 -6.11
CA LEU A 28 11.86 -3.42 -7.51
C LEU A 28 12.10 -2.17 -8.36
N VAL A 29 11.76 -0.97 -7.86
CA VAL A 29 12.08 0.29 -8.54
C VAL A 29 13.60 0.46 -8.69
N SER A 30 14.37 0.12 -7.66
CA SER A 30 15.84 0.15 -7.73
C SER A 30 16.42 -0.85 -8.75
N LYS A 31 15.69 -1.95 -9.04
CA LYS A 31 16.00 -2.91 -10.11
C LYS A 31 15.49 -2.46 -11.49
N GLY A 32 14.84 -1.31 -11.60
CA GLY A 32 14.36 -0.72 -12.85
C GLY A 32 12.93 -1.10 -13.25
N TYR A 33 12.17 -1.75 -12.36
CA TYR A 33 10.75 -2.01 -12.60
C TYR A 33 9.90 -0.76 -12.35
N THR A 34 8.88 -0.56 -13.17
CA THR A 34 7.80 0.39 -12.92
C THR A 34 6.71 -0.32 -12.13
N VAL A 35 6.56 0.03 -10.84
CA VAL A 35 5.61 -0.64 -9.93
C VAL A 35 4.42 0.27 -9.66
N GLN A 36 3.20 -0.21 -9.92
CA GLN A 36 1.97 0.48 -9.51
C GLN A 36 1.46 -0.12 -8.19
N ALA A 37 1.45 0.69 -7.12
CA ALA A 37 0.95 0.25 -5.83
C ALA A 37 -0.56 0.50 -5.67
N PHE A 38 -1.22 -0.42 -4.97
CA PHE A 38 -2.60 -0.28 -4.52
C PHE A 38 -2.72 -0.69 -3.06
N LYS A 39 -3.72 -0.15 -2.37
CA LYS A 39 -3.98 -0.43 -0.95
C LYS A 39 -5.42 -0.86 -0.75
N LYS A 40 -5.66 -2.03 -0.13
CA LYS A 40 -7.02 -2.40 0.29
C LYS A 40 -7.48 -1.51 1.44
N GLY A 41 -8.66 -0.93 1.27
CA GLY A 41 -9.40 -0.17 2.28
C GLY A 41 -9.10 1.33 2.26
N PRO A 42 -9.92 2.15 2.95
CA PRO A 42 -9.79 3.61 2.99
C PRO A 42 -8.66 4.05 3.94
N ASP A 43 -7.41 3.79 3.55
CA ASP A 43 -6.19 4.14 4.29
C ASP A 43 -5.52 5.37 3.65
N TYR A 44 -4.90 6.23 4.45
CA TYR A 44 -4.14 7.38 3.96
C TYR A 44 -2.64 7.21 4.16
N ILE A 45 -2.22 6.53 5.23
CA ILE A 45 -0.84 6.55 5.71
C ILE A 45 0.00 5.56 4.91
N ASP A 46 -0.49 4.32 4.77
CA ASP A 46 0.22 3.29 4.01
C ASP A 46 0.42 3.73 2.54
N PRO A 47 -0.60 4.29 1.84
CA PRO A 47 -0.42 4.85 0.50
C PRO A 47 0.66 5.93 0.37
N MET A 48 0.83 6.81 1.38
CA MET A 48 1.88 7.83 1.35
C MET A 48 3.28 7.21 1.32
N TRP A 49 3.49 6.17 2.13
CA TRP A 49 4.74 5.42 2.14
C TRP A 49 4.95 4.60 0.85
N LEU A 50 3.91 3.95 0.34
CA LEU A 50 3.97 3.19 -0.90
C LEU A 50 4.21 4.08 -2.12
N LYS A 51 3.62 5.28 -2.15
CA LYS A 51 3.88 6.31 -3.15
C LYS A 51 5.34 6.72 -3.15
N MET A 52 5.90 6.92 -1.95
CA MET A 52 7.32 7.23 -1.80
C MET A 52 8.24 6.08 -2.25
N ALA A 53 7.84 4.84 -2.01
CA ALA A 53 8.59 3.64 -2.40
C ALA A 53 8.57 3.38 -3.90
N THR A 54 7.43 3.58 -4.55
CA THR A 54 7.23 3.23 -5.96
C THR A 54 7.44 4.39 -6.92
N GLY A 55 7.40 5.63 -6.42
CA GLY A 55 7.47 6.84 -7.24
C GLY A 55 6.20 7.13 -8.04
N ARG A 56 5.13 6.33 -7.87
CA ARG A 56 3.81 6.50 -8.50
C ARG A 56 2.75 6.73 -7.43
N GLY A 57 1.60 7.28 -7.81
CA GLY A 57 0.43 7.35 -6.91
C GLY A 57 0.09 5.97 -6.36
N CYS A 58 -0.37 5.88 -5.11
CA CYS A 58 -0.90 4.65 -4.54
C CYS A 58 -2.40 4.85 -4.35
N TYR A 59 -3.20 3.96 -4.94
CA TYR A 59 -4.65 4.10 -4.98
C TYR A 59 -5.33 3.08 -4.07
N ASN A 60 -6.44 3.49 -3.46
CA ASN A 60 -7.22 2.64 -2.59
C ASN A 60 -8.18 1.78 -3.42
N LEU A 61 -8.36 0.53 -2.99
CA LEU A 61 -9.34 -0.41 -3.54
C LEU A 61 -10.25 -0.83 -2.40
N ASP A 62 -11.54 -0.54 -2.46
CA ASP A 62 -12.46 -0.88 -1.38
C ASP A 62 -13.92 -1.04 -1.81
N PHE A 63 -14.51 -2.19 -1.44
CA PHE A 63 -15.89 -2.56 -1.75
C PHE A 63 -16.98 -1.67 -1.09
N TYR A 64 -16.64 -0.81 -0.12
CA TYR A 64 -17.63 0.09 0.48
C TYR A 64 -17.65 1.48 -0.15
N THR A 65 -16.54 1.89 -0.74
CA THR A 65 -16.41 3.22 -1.35
C THR A 65 -16.43 3.16 -2.88
N GLN A 66 -16.40 1.96 -3.45
CA GLN A 66 -16.34 1.72 -4.88
C GLN A 66 -17.21 0.52 -5.25
N GLU A 67 -17.86 0.61 -6.40
CA GLU A 67 -18.48 -0.53 -7.07
C GLU A 67 -17.40 -1.44 -7.68
N GLU A 68 -17.73 -2.71 -7.93
CA GLU A 68 -16.81 -3.69 -8.51
C GLU A 68 -16.21 -3.21 -9.85
N ASP A 69 -17.03 -2.65 -10.73
CA ASP A 69 -16.59 -2.11 -12.01
C ASP A 69 -15.62 -0.93 -11.84
N GLU A 70 -15.85 -0.05 -10.85
CA GLU A 70 -14.96 1.08 -10.55
C GLU A 70 -13.58 0.61 -10.07
N ILE A 71 -13.53 -0.48 -9.28
CA ILE A 71 -12.27 -1.09 -8.83
C ILE A 71 -11.47 -1.61 -10.03
N LEU A 72 -12.11 -2.35 -10.93
CA LEU A 72 -11.43 -2.93 -12.10
C LEU A 72 -10.95 -1.84 -13.07
N GLU A 73 -11.77 -0.81 -13.32
CA GLU A 73 -11.39 0.33 -14.15
C GLU A 73 -10.22 1.11 -13.56
N LEU A 74 -10.25 1.40 -12.26
CA LEU A 74 -9.17 2.10 -11.57
C LEU A 74 -7.86 1.31 -11.66
N VAL A 75 -7.91 0.01 -11.41
CA VAL A 75 -6.74 -0.87 -11.52
C VAL A 75 -6.19 -0.87 -12.95
N ALA A 76 -7.06 -0.99 -13.96
CA ALA A 76 -6.64 -1.00 -15.35
C ALA A 76 -6.04 0.34 -15.81
N GLU A 77 -6.68 1.46 -15.47
CA GLU A 77 -6.20 2.81 -15.80
C GLU A 77 -4.85 3.09 -15.14
N LYS A 78 -4.76 2.93 -13.82
CA LYS A 78 -3.57 3.36 -13.06
C LYS A 78 -2.39 2.42 -13.26
N SER A 79 -2.63 1.19 -13.65
CA SER A 79 -1.61 0.23 -14.06
C SER A 79 -1.00 0.49 -15.44
N GLN A 80 -1.53 1.44 -16.23
CA GLN A 80 -0.95 1.74 -17.53
C GLN A 80 0.53 2.17 -17.41
N GLY A 81 1.37 1.53 -18.22
CA GLY A 81 2.81 1.75 -18.25
C GLY A 81 3.58 1.16 -17.06
N ALA A 82 2.94 0.41 -16.17
CA ALA A 82 3.61 -0.35 -15.11
C ALA A 82 3.97 -1.77 -15.57
N ASP A 83 5.08 -2.28 -15.06
CA ASP A 83 5.52 -3.66 -15.26
C ASP A 83 4.85 -4.62 -14.28
N LEU A 84 4.43 -4.11 -13.10
CA LEU A 84 3.88 -4.90 -12.02
C LEU A 84 2.89 -4.09 -11.18
N ALA A 85 1.73 -4.68 -10.88
CA ALA A 85 0.80 -4.17 -9.87
C ALA A 85 1.06 -4.83 -8.51
N LEU A 86 1.21 -4.03 -7.46
CA LEU A 86 1.48 -4.48 -6.11
C LEU A 86 0.34 -4.06 -5.19
N VAL A 87 -0.53 -5.00 -4.79
CA VAL A 87 -1.66 -4.72 -3.91
C VAL A 87 -1.27 -5.05 -2.47
N GLU A 88 -1.42 -4.10 -1.55
CA GLU A 88 -1.23 -4.33 -0.12
C GLU A 88 -2.57 -4.47 0.61
N GLY A 89 -2.76 -5.63 1.27
CA GLY A 89 -3.89 -5.85 2.14
C GLY A 89 -3.90 -4.97 3.40
N ASN A 90 -5.06 -4.73 3.98
CA ASN A 90 -5.17 -4.25 5.37
C ASN A 90 -5.27 -5.45 6.33
N LYS A 91 -4.99 -5.28 7.63
CA LYS A 91 -5.16 -6.33 8.66
C LYS A 91 -4.58 -7.71 8.20
N GLY A 92 -5.30 -8.82 8.39
CA GLY A 92 -4.98 -10.16 7.88
C GLY A 92 -5.81 -10.58 6.65
N LEU A 93 -5.41 -11.67 5.99
CA LEU A 93 -5.97 -12.14 4.71
C LEU A 93 -7.49 -12.35 4.74
N TYR A 94 -7.99 -13.01 5.77
CA TYR A 94 -9.42 -13.31 5.90
C TYR A 94 -10.16 -12.29 6.77
N ASP A 95 -9.50 -11.22 7.21
CA ASP A 95 -10.14 -10.17 7.98
C ASP A 95 -10.97 -9.25 7.07
N GLY A 96 -12.19 -8.96 7.49
CA GLY A 96 -13.15 -8.07 6.83
C GLY A 96 -14.13 -7.50 7.86
N LEU A 97 -15.09 -6.67 7.41
CA LEU A 97 -16.21 -6.26 8.28
C LEU A 97 -17.40 -7.22 8.12
N ASP A 98 -17.55 -7.84 6.96
CA ASP A 98 -18.68 -8.72 6.67
C ASP A 98 -18.38 -10.13 7.17
N LEU A 99 -19.36 -10.75 7.83
CA LEU A 99 -19.20 -12.06 8.48
C LEU A 99 -18.92 -13.19 7.47
N ASP A 100 -19.36 -13.03 6.23
CA ASP A 100 -19.13 -13.97 5.14
C ASP A 100 -17.79 -13.74 4.41
N GLY A 101 -17.03 -12.71 4.81
CA GLY A 101 -15.73 -12.37 4.24
C GLY A 101 -15.79 -11.72 2.85
N SER A 102 -16.96 -11.34 2.36
CA SER A 102 -17.17 -10.73 1.02
C SER A 102 -16.36 -9.44 0.80
N ASN A 103 -15.96 -8.76 1.87
CA ASN A 103 -15.15 -7.54 1.82
C ASN A 103 -13.71 -7.70 2.32
N SER A 104 -13.28 -8.95 2.55
CA SER A 104 -11.94 -9.27 3.05
C SER A 104 -10.83 -9.06 2.01
N ASN A 105 -9.58 -9.18 2.44
CA ASN A 105 -8.44 -9.19 1.51
C ASN A 105 -8.47 -10.42 0.58
N ALA A 106 -8.92 -11.57 1.08
CA ALA A 106 -9.13 -12.77 0.27
C ALA A 106 -10.17 -12.53 -0.83
N ALA A 107 -11.27 -11.85 -0.51
CA ALA A 107 -12.28 -11.50 -1.51
C ALA A 107 -11.71 -10.59 -2.60
N LEU A 108 -10.96 -9.54 -2.23
CA LEU A 108 -10.33 -8.67 -3.23
C LEU A 108 -9.27 -9.42 -4.06
N ALA A 109 -8.47 -10.28 -3.44
CA ALA A 109 -7.45 -11.06 -4.16
C ALA A 109 -8.09 -12.01 -5.20
N LYS A 110 -9.20 -12.67 -4.84
CA LYS A 110 -9.98 -13.51 -5.77
C LYS A 110 -10.63 -12.67 -6.87
N PHE A 111 -11.21 -11.53 -6.51
CA PHE A 111 -11.85 -10.61 -7.45
C PHE A 111 -10.87 -10.11 -8.51
N LEU A 112 -9.66 -9.72 -8.12
CA LEU A 112 -8.60 -9.25 -9.03
C LEU A 112 -7.80 -10.38 -9.70
N LYS A 113 -8.08 -11.64 -9.36
CA LYS A 113 -7.31 -12.83 -9.75
C LYS A 113 -5.81 -12.70 -9.44
N THR A 114 -5.48 -12.11 -8.30
CA THR A 114 -4.09 -11.91 -7.86
C THR A 114 -3.60 -13.03 -6.94
N PRO A 115 -2.46 -13.67 -7.24
CA PRO A 115 -1.82 -14.59 -6.31
C PRO A 115 -1.35 -13.86 -5.05
N VAL A 116 -1.52 -14.52 -3.91
CA VAL A 116 -1.24 -13.99 -2.58
C VAL A 116 0.14 -14.44 -2.09
N VAL A 117 0.96 -13.48 -1.67
CA VAL A 117 2.18 -13.70 -0.89
C VAL A 117 1.91 -13.33 0.57
N LEU A 118 2.00 -14.31 1.47
CA LEU A 118 1.73 -14.10 2.90
C LEU A 118 2.99 -13.68 3.66
N VAL A 119 2.92 -12.53 4.33
CA VAL A 119 3.92 -12.07 5.30
C VAL A 119 3.58 -12.62 6.69
N LEU A 120 4.42 -13.52 7.19
CA LEU A 120 4.19 -14.24 8.45
C LEU A 120 5.13 -13.74 9.54
N ASP A 121 4.58 -13.30 10.67
CA ASP A 121 5.38 -12.99 11.86
C ASP A 121 5.90 -14.29 12.49
N THR A 122 7.22 -14.43 12.61
CA THR A 122 7.87 -15.62 13.15
C THR A 122 8.30 -15.50 14.61
N VAL A 123 7.97 -14.38 15.29
CA VAL A 123 8.33 -14.18 16.70
C VAL A 123 7.73 -15.29 17.57
N GLY A 124 8.60 -16.05 18.23
CA GLY A 124 8.18 -17.08 19.18
C GLY A 124 7.63 -18.37 18.55
N THR A 125 7.73 -18.53 17.23
CA THR A 125 7.26 -19.74 16.53
C THR A 125 8.38 -20.37 15.71
N ILE A 126 8.30 -21.70 15.50
CA ILE A 126 9.13 -22.43 14.53
C ILE A 126 8.21 -23.36 13.75
N ARG A 127 7.78 -24.46 14.38
CA ARG A 127 6.92 -25.44 13.71
C ARG A 127 5.50 -24.91 13.47
N GLY A 128 5.07 -23.91 14.23
CA GLY A 128 3.71 -23.36 14.17
C GLY A 128 3.38 -22.61 12.88
N VAL A 129 4.38 -22.20 12.08
CA VAL A 129 4.10 -21.55 10.78
C VAL A 129 3.46 -22.51 9.78
N ALA A 130 3.80 -23.80 9.82
CA ALA A 130 3.24 -24.79 8.90
C ALA A 130 1.72 -25.01 9.08
N PRO A 131 1.19 -25.36 10.29
CA PRO A 131 -0.25 -25.51 10.46
C PRO A 131 -1.02 -24.21 10.23
N LEU A 132 -0.39 -23.04 10.42
CA LEU A 132 -0.99 -21.76 10.07
C LEU A 132 -1.19 -21.65 8.55
N VAL A 133 -0.15 -21.89 7.75
CA VAL A 133 -0.24 -21.85 6.28
C VAL A 133 -1.19 -22.92 5.74
N ILE A 134 -1.11 -24.16 6.25
CA ILE A 134 -2.03 -25.25 5.88
C ILE A 134 -3.48 -24.85 6.19
N GLY A 135 -3.72 -24.29 7.37
CA GLY A 135 -5.04 -23.80 7.77
C GLY A 135 -5.55 -22.72 6.83
N TYR A 136 -4.68 -21.80 6.42
CA TYR A 136 -5.03 -20.73 5.48
C TYR A 136 -5.39 -21.29 4.09
N GLN A 137 -4.62 -22.23 3.56
CA GLN A 137 -4.93 -22.89 2.28
C GLN A 137 -6.21 -23.74 2.33
N THR A 138 -6.45 -24.40 3.46
CA THR A 138 -7.62 -25.28 3.62
C THR A 138 -8.90 -24.49 3.89
N PHE A 139 -8.80 -23.33 4.53
CA PHE A 139 -9.94 -22.50 4.91
C PHE A 139 -10.67 -21.93 3.69
N ASP A 140 -9.93 -21.43 2.69
CA ASP A 140 -10.47 -20.94 1.44
C ASP A 140 -9.58 -21.42 0.27
N PRO A 141 -9.91 -22.58 -0.34
CA PRO A 141 -9.10 -23.20 -1.39
C PRO A 141 -9.11 -22.42 -2.71
N ASP A 142 -10.02 -21.45 -2.87
CA ASP A 142 -10.08 -20.58 -4.05
C ASP A 142 -9.05 -19.44 -3.98
N VAL A 143 -8.42 -19.22 -2.81
CA VAL A 143 -7.33 -18.23 -2.66
C VAL A 143 -5.99 -18.87 -3.01
N GLU A 144 -5.35 -18.37 -4.06
CA GLU A 144 -4.02 -18.82 -4.48
C GLU A 144 -2.93 -18.25 -3.57
N ILE A 145 -2.56 -18.96 -2.51
CA ILE A 145 -1.39 -18.64 -1.69
C ILE A 145 -0.13 -19.16 -2.39
N ALA A 146 0.47 -18.29 -3.21
CA ALA A 146 1.59 -18.64 -4.09
C ALA A 146 2.98 -18.52 -3.43
N GLY A 147 3.06 -17.94 -2.23
CA GLY A 147 4.32 -17.87 -1.49
C GLY A 147 4.21 -17.30 -0.08
N VAL A 148 5.28 -17.45 0.69
CA VAL A 148 5.41 -16.85 2.02
C VAL A 148 6.69 -16.05 2.16
N ILE A 149 6.61 -14.94 2.88
CA ILE A 149 7.76 -14.19 3.39
C ILE A 149 7.75 -14.32 4.92
N LEU A 150 8.79 -14.93 5.46
CA LEU A 150 8.98 -15.08 6.89
C LEU A 150 9.53 -13.78 7.46
N ASN A 151 8.80 -13.09 8.33
CA ASN A 151 9.19 -11.81 8.89
C ASN A 151 9.62 -11.92 10.35
N LYS A 152 10.44 -10.95 10.80
CA LYS A 152 11.00 -10.85 12.15
C LYS A 152 11.80 -12.08 12.58
N VAL A 153 12.51 -12.69 11.64
CA VAL A 153 13.31 -13.90 11.84
C VAL A 153 14.44 -13.63 12.83
N GLY A 154 14.65 -14.59 13.73
CA GLY A 154 15.53 -14.46 14.91
C GLY A 154 17.01 -14.76 14.65
N GLY A 155 17.43 -14.81 13.38
CA GLY A 155 18.79 -15.14 12.94
C GLY A 155 18.91 -16.48 12.22
N PRO A 156 20.13 -16.84 11.75
CA PRO A 156 20.31 -17.90 10.74
C PRO A 156 19.85 -19.30 11.16
N ARG A 157 20.01 -19.64 12.45
CA ARG A 157 19.53 -20.93 12.98
C ARG A 157 18.00 -21.00 13.00
N HIS A 158 17.35 -19.87 13.27
CA HIS A 158 15.89 -19.79 13.29
C HIS A 158 15.35 -19.89 11.87
N GLU A 159 15.91 -19.08 10.96
CA GLU A 159 15.62 -19.09 9.53
C GLU A 159 15.67 -20.49 8.92
N LYS A 160 16.81 -21.18 9.07
CA LYS A 160 17.00 -22.54 8.53
C LYS A 160 15.91 -23.50 9.00
N LYS A 161 15.52 -23.41 10.28
CA LYS A 161 14.48 -24.29 10.83
C LYS A 161 13.09 -23.94 10.29
N LEU A 162 12.78 -22.66 10.13
CA LEU A 162 11.50 -22.22 9.55
C LEU A 162 11.36 -22.71 8.10
N ILE A 163 12.41 -22.53 7.29
CA ILE A 163 12.45 -23.00 5.91
C ILE A 163 12.27 -24.52 5.85
N GLN A 164 13.03 -25.28 6.64
CA GLN A 164 12.90 -26.74 6.71
C GLN A 164 11.49 -27.19 7.11
N VAL A 165 10.85 -26.47 8.05
CA VAL A 165 9.46 -26.75 8.43
C VAL A 165 8.52 -26.50 7.25
N MET A 166 8.62 -25.37 6.57
CA MET A 166 7.79 -25.05 5.41
C MET A 166 7.96 -26.11 4.30
N GLU A 167 9.20 -26.44 3.93
CA GLU A 167 9.52 -27.45 2.91
C GLU A 167 9.06 -28.88 3.28
N THR A 168 9.01 -29.20 4.58
CA THR A 168 8.60 -30.54 5.04
C THR A 168 7.09 -30.73 5.04
N TYR A 169 6.34 -29.67 5.35
CA TYR A 169 4.92 -29.79 5.68
C TYR A 169 3.99 -29.07 4.71
N THR A 170 4.51 -28.25 3.79
CA THR A 170 3.73 -27.46 2.85
C THR A 170 4.41 -27.42 1.48
N ASP A 171 3.63 -27.26 0.41
CA ASP A 171 4.16 -27.02 -0.93
C ASP A 171 4.33 -25.52 -1.25
N VAL A 172 4.02 -24.63 -0.29
CA VAL A 172 4.10 -23.18 -0.49
C VAL A 172 5.55 -22.72 -0.40
N PRO A 173 6.09 -22.08 -1.46
CA PRO A 173 7.48 -21.68 -1.47
C PRO A 173 7.75 -20.53 -0.48
N VAL A 174 8.89 -20.62 0.22
CA VAL A 174 9.44 -19.49 0.99
C VAL A 174 10.19 -18.56 0.03
N ILE A 175 9.66 -17.36 -0.16
CA ILE A 175 10.20 -16.34 -1.08
C ILE A 175 11.26 -15.48 -0.39
N GLY A 176 11.20 -15.36 0.93
CA GLY A 176 12.19 -14.61 1.69
C GLY A 176 12.10 -14.83 3.19
N ALA A 177 13.18 -14.44 3.87
CA ALA A 177 13.29 -14.48 5.32
C ALA A 177 13.89 -13.16 5.82
N VAL A 178 13.01 -12.28 6.29
CA VAL A 178 13.35 -10.93 6.74
C VAL A 178 13.71 -10.98 8.22
N GLY A 179 14.95 -10.61 8.53
CA GLY A 179 15.44 -10.53 9.90
C GLY A 179 14.81 -9.39 10.70
N ARG A 180 15.00 -9.40 12.03
CA ARG A 180 14.69 -8.23 12.85
C ARG A 180 15.76 -7.16 12.65
N SER A 181 15.33 -5.91 12.45
CA SER A 181 16.25 -4.77 12.43
C SER A 181 15.53 -3.52 12.91
N ASP A 182 16.14 -2.81 13.86
CA ASP A 182 15.64 -1.52 14.35
C ASP A 182 15.86 -0.40 13.32
N GLU A 183 16.81 -0.58 12.39
CA GLU A 183 17.13 0.41 11.36
C GLU A 183 15.99 0.57 10.34
N VAL A 184 15.31 -0.52 10.02
CA VAL A 184 14.17 -0.56 9.07
C VAL A 184 12.81 -0.45 9.76
N LYS A 185 12.79 -0.25 11.07
CA LYS A 185 11.55 -0.09 11.83
C LYS A 185 10.92 1.26 11.50
N LEU A 186 9.68 1.21 11.00
CA LEU A 186 8.81 2.37 10.91
C LEU A 186 8.13 2.58 12.25
N LEU A 187 8.04 3.83 12.68
CA LEU A 187 7.39 4.18 13.93
C LEU A 187 5.87 4.13 13.76
N GLU A 188 5.17 3.73 14.82
CA GLU A 188 3.71 3.66 14.86
C GLU A 188 3.18 4.65 15.91
N ARG A 189 2.07 5.33 15.60
CA ARG A 189 1.34 6.22 16.52
C ARG A 189 -0.17 6.03 16.33
N HIS A 190 -0.89 5.95 17.45
CA HIS A 190 -2.36 5.76 17.52
C HIS A 190 -2.88 4.54 16.75
N LEU A 191 -3.13 4.68 15.45
CA LEU A 191 -3.87 3.74 14.62
C LEU A 191 -3.04 3.09 13.50
N GLY A 192 -1.78 3.51 13.30
CA GLY A 192 -0.92 3.00 12.24
C GLY A 192 0.49 3.59 12.29
N LEU A 193 1.17 3.61 11.14
CA LEU A 193 2.48 4.22 11.00
C LEU A 193 2.41 5.73 11.26
N ILE A 194 3.52 6.35 11.63
CA ILE A 194 3.66 7.81 11.52
C ILE A 194 3.62 8.18 10.03
N PRO A 195 2.83 9.18 9.62
CA PRO A 195 2.77 9.65 8.23
C PRO A 195 4.13 10.06 7.67
N SER A 196 4.40 9.75 6.40
CA SER A 196 5.71 10.01 5.79
C SER A 196 6.01 11.51 5.60
N ASN A 197 5.00 12.37 5.65
CA ASN A 197 5.13 13.84 5.63
C ASN A 197 5.52 14.41 7.01
N GLU A 198 5.35 13.66 8.10
CA GLU A 198 5.85 14.03 9.43
C GLU A 198 7.30 13.56 9.64
N GLU A 199 7.73 12.50 8.95
CA GLU A 199 9.03 11.88 9.17
C GLU A 199 10.16 12.55 8.36
N ALA A 200 10.99 13.33 9.06
CA ALA A 200 12.22 13.85 8.50
C ALA A 200 13.12 12.70 8.02
N GLY A 201 13.45 12.68 6.72
CA GLY A 201 14.27 11.63 6.12
C GLY A 201 13.50 10.38 5.68
N ALA A 202 12.17 10.43 5.58
CA ALA A 202 11.33 9.32 5.09
C ALA A 202 11.86 8.69 3.79
N LEU A 203 12.32 9.49 2.83
CA LEU A 203 12.91 8.98 1.58
C LEU A 203 14.17 8.10 1.82
N SER A 204 15.05 8.54 2.72
CA SER A 204 16.24 7.77 3.09
C SER A 204 15.84 6.47 3.81
N LYS A 205 14.81 6.54 4.67
CA LYS A 205 14.25 5.36 5.35
C LYS A 205 13.69 4.35 4.35
N VAL A 206 12.89 4.79 3.38
CA VAL A 206 12.37 3.93 2.30
C VAL A 206 13.53 3.25 1.53
N ALA A 207 14.58 3.99 1.19
CA ALA A 207 15.75 3.42 0.51
C ALA A 207 16.51 2.39 1.38
N GLN A 208 16.57 2.60 2.70
CA GLN A 208 17.15 1.63 3.64
C GLN A 208 16.31 0.35 3.72
N ILE A 209 14.98 0.50 3.87
CA ILE A 209 14.04 -0.63 3.88
C ILE A 209 14.14 -1.41 2.56
N GLY A 210 14.19 -0.72 1.43
CA GLY A 210 14.34 -1.33 0.10
C GLY A 210 15.59 -2.20 -0.01
N ARG A 211 16.76 -1.70 0.41
CA ARG A 211 18.01 -2.49 0.42
C ARG A 211 17.91 -3.71 1.32
N PHE A 212 17.39 -3.54 2.53
CA PHE A 212 17.25 -4.63 3.49
C PHE A 212 16.33 -5.75 2.98
N ILE A 213 15.22 -5.38 2.32
CA ILE A 213 14.31 -6.34 1.71
C ILE A 213 14.95 -6.99 0.47
N ALA A 214 15.68 -6.25 -0.36
CA ALA A 214 16.39 -6.79 -1.52
C ALA A 214 17.40 -7.89 -1.12
N ASP A 215 18.05 -7.74 0.03
CA ASP A 215 18.99 -8.74 0.57
C ASP A 215 18.29 -9.96 1.21
N SER A 216 17.01 -9.84 1.55
CA SER A 216 16.27 -10.84 2.33
C SER A 216 15.19 -11.59 1.54
N VAL A 217 14.79 -11.09 0.38
CA VAL A 217 13.67 -11.59 -0.43
C VAL A 217 14.14 -11.84 -1.87
N ASP A 218 13.80 -13.02 -2.39
CA ASP A 218 14.02 -13.38 -3.78
C ASP A 218 13.03 -12.65 -4.69
N LEU A 219 13.39 -11.43 -5.10
CA LEU A 219 12.53 -10.56 -5.91
C LEU A 219 12.22 -11.14 -7.28
N ASP A 220 13.11 -11.98 -7.83
CA ASP A 220 12.89 -12.57 -9.15
C ASP A 220 11.83 -13.67 -9.07
N LYS A 221 11.84 -14.49 -8.00
CA LYS A 221 10.72 -15.40 -7.70
C LYS A 221 9.43 -14.65 -7.40
N LEU A 222 9.50 -13.53 -6.68
CA LEU A 222 8.32 -12.71 -6.38
C LEU A 222 7.66 -12.21 -7.67
N VAL A 223 8.44 -11.67 -8.62
CA VAL A 223 7.93 -11.23 -9.92
C VAL A 223 7.40 -12.41 -10.74
N ALA A 224 8.06 -13.58 -10.67
CA ALA A 224 7.61 -14.79 -11.38
C ALA A 224 6.28 -15.36 -10.85
N ILE A 225 5.90 -15.05 -9.60
CA ILE A 225 4.59 -15.42 -9.03
C ILE A 225 3.46 -14.58 -9.61
N ALA A 226 3.74 -13.34 -10.01
CA ALA A 226 2.69 -12.41 -10.43
C ALA A 226 1.91 -12.94 -11.65
N ALA A 227 0.59 -12.84 -11.59
CA ALA A 227 -0.32 -13.33 -12.63
C ALA A 227 -1.11 -12.18 -13.26
N PRO A 228 -1.61 -12.33 -14.51
CA PRO A 228 -2.45 -11.31 -15.13
C PRO A 228 -3.65 -10.94 -14.26
N LEU A 229 -3.88 -9.64 -14.07
CA LEU A 229 -5.05 -9.12 -13.36
C LEU A 229 -6.35 -9.37 -14.13
N GLU A 230 -7.47 -9.28 -13.42
CA GLU A 230 -8.80 -9.28 -14.03
C GLU A 230 -8.98 -8.09 -14.99
N ASP A 231 -9.58 -8.38 -16.15
CA ASP A 231 -9.84 -7.38 -17.16
C ASP A 231 -10.93 -6.41 -16.69
N ALA A 232 -10.74 -5.12 -16.98
CA ALA A 232 -11.78 -4.13 -16.79
C ALA A 232 -12.98 -4.40 -17.72
N PRO A 233 -14.21 -4.05 -17.29
CA PRO A 233 -15.37 -4.12 -18.15
C PRO A 233 -15.17 -3.31 -19.45
N SER A 234 -15.82 -3.73 -20.54
CA SER A 234 -15.67 -3.07 -21.84
C SER A 234 -16.34 -1.68 -21.93
N PHE A 235 -17.16 -1.33 -20.93
CA PHE A 235 -17.74 -0.01 -20.78
C PHE A 235 -16.90 0.75 -19.75
N SER A 236 -16.61 2.02 -20.03
CA SER A 236 -15.93 2.92 -19.09
C SER A 236 -16.95 3.75 -18.34
N PHE A 237 -16.81 3.85 -17.03
CA PHE A 237 -17.55 4.80 -16.22
C PHE A 237 -17.37 6.22 -16.76
N GLN A 238 -18.47 6.90 -17.06
CA GLN A 238 -18.42 8.25 -17.61
C GLN A 238 -18.06 9.24 -16.50
N ARG A 239 -16.80 9.70 -16.48
CA ARG A 239 -16.44 10.85 -15.68
C ARG A 239 -17.22 12.08 -16.13
N PRO A 240 -17.71 12.92 -15.21
CA PRO A 240 -18.33 14.19 -15.58
C PRO A 240 -17.34 15.00 -16.43
N SER A 241 -17.68 15.29 -17.69
CA SER A 241 -16.92 16.25 -18.47
C SER A 241 -17.47 17.64 -18.18
N VAL A 242 -16.66 18.50 -17.56
CA VAL A 242 -16.98 19.92 -17.47
C VAL A 242 -16.55 20.55 -18.80
N ALA A 243 -17.47 21.25 -19.48
CA ALA A 243 -17.09 22.04 -20.64
C ALA A 243 -16.13 23.14 -20.17
N PRO A 244 -14.99 23.37 -20.83
CA PRO A 244 -14.07 24.42 -20.41
C PRO A 244 -14.76 25.78 -20.54
N GLU A 245 -15.23 26.33 -19.42
CA GLU A 245 -15.39 27.78 -19.29
C GLU A 245 -13.99 28.37 -19.06
N ASN A 246 -13.73 29.56 -19.61
CA ASN A 246 -12.39 30.09 -19.90
C ASN A 246 -11.49 30.42 -18.68
N GLU A 247 -11.79 29.95 -17.47
CA GLU A 247 -11.03 30.24 -16.25
C GLU A 247 -10.69 28.97 -15.48
N THR A 248 -9.39 28.70 -15.34
CA THR A 248 -8.82 27.62 -14.50
C THR A 248 -9.10 27.93 -13.03
N ILE A 249 -9.81 27.03 -12.34
CA ILE A 249 -10.04 27.14 -10.89
C ILE A 249 -8.74 26.82 -10.15
N ARG A 250 -8.33 27.69 -9.22
CA ARG A 250 -7.16 27.52 -8.34
C ARG A 250 -7.60 27.16 -6.93
N LEU A 251 -7.35 25.92 -6.53
CA LEU A 251 -7.75 25.37 -5.23
C LEU A 251 -6.53 25.20 -4.32
N GLY A 252 -6.51 25.91 -3.19
CA GLY A 252 -5.47 25.71 -2.17
C GLY A 252 -5.71 24.44 -1.37
N ILE A 253 -4.73 23.54 -1.32
CA ILE A 253 -4.79 22.31 -0.52
C ILE A 253 -3.85 22.38 0.66
N ALA A 254 -4.33 22.08 1.86
CA ALA A 254 -3.51 22.05 3.07
C ALA A 254 -2.53 20.87 2.99
N LYS A 255 -1.22 21.14 2.93
CA LYS A 255 -0.20 20.11 2.70
C LYS A 255 1.08 20.43 3.43
N ASP A 256 1.21 19.88 4.63
CA ASP A 256 2.32 20.07 5.56
C ASP A 256 2.42 18.83 6.47
N ALA A 257 3.06 18.93 7.64
CA ALA A 257 3.16 17.82 8.58
C ALA A 257 1.84 17.55 9.33
N ALA A 258 0.99 18.56 9.51
CA ALA A 258 -0.30 18.46 10.19
C ALA A 258 -1.41 17.97 9.25
N PHE A 259 -1.37 18.36 7.98
CA PHE A 259 -2.36 18.04 6.96
C PHE A 259 -1.74 17.32 5.76
N GLY A 260 -2.31 16.19 5.38
CA GLY A 260 -1.78 15.39 4.28
C GLY A 260 -2.59 14.18 3.87
N PHE A 261 -3.74 13.93 4.52
CA PHE A 261 -4.60 12.79 4.20
C PHE A 261 -5.55 13.16 3.07
N TYR A 262 -5.17 12.71 1.88
CA TYR A 262 -5.92 12.83 0.64
C TYR A 262 -5.87 11.50 -0.09
N TYR A 263 -6.97 11.13 -0.76
CA TYR A 263 -6.95 10.03 -1.71
C TYR A 263 -6.36 10.51 -3.04
N GLU A 264 -5.51 9.69 -3.66
CA GLU A 264 -4.79 10.10 -4.88
C GLU A 264 -5.73 10.24 -6.09
N ASP A 265 -6.80 9.45 -6.15
CA ASP A 265 -7.85 9.53 -7.17
C ASP A 265 -8.67 10.82 -7.08
N ASP A 266 -8.96 11.32 -5.88
CA ASP A 266 -9.57 12.65 -5.69
C ASP A 266 -8.67 13.75 -6.28
N LEU A 267 -7.36 13.72 -5.97
CA LEU A 267 -6.40 14.69 -6.47
C LEU A 267 -6.22 14.61 -8.00
N ASP A 268 -6.24 13.40 -8.55
CA ASP A 268 -6.21 13.20 -10.00
C ASP A 268 -7.50 13.67 -10.68
N THR A 269 -8.65 13.49 -10.03
CA THR A 269 -9.94 13.96 -10.53
C THR A 269 -9.98 15.48 -10.63
N PHE A 270 -9.49 16.20 -9.61
CA PHE A 270 -9.34 17.66 -9.69
C PHE A 270 -8.48 18.08 -10.89
N LYS A 271 -7.32 17.46 -11.08
CA LYS A 271 -6.45 17.78 -12.23
C LYS A 271 -7.10 17.48 -13.57
N ALA A 272 -7.86 16.38 -13.67
CA ALA A 272 -8.58 16.00 -14.89
C ALA A 272 -9.74 16.95 -15.22
N LEU A 273 -10.23 17.70 -14.23
CA LEU A 273 -11.22 18.76 -14.38
C LEU A 273 -10.59 20.16 -14.57
N ASP A 274 -9.30 20.21 -14.93
CA ASP A 274 -8.52 21.44 -15.10
C ASP A 274 -8.49 22.34 -13.84
N VAL A 275 -8.56 21.74 -12.64
CA VAL A 275 -8.36 22.45 -11.37
C VAL A 275 -6.87 22.47 -11.00
N GLU A 276 -6.31 23.65 -10.82
CA GLU A 276 -4.94 23.84 -10.34
C GLU A 276 -4.90 23.66 -8.82
N LEU A 277 -4.19 22.65 -8.34
CA LEU A 277 -4.00 22.39 -6.92
C LEU A 277 -2.74 23.10 -6.40
N VAL A 278 -2.92 24.07 -5.50
CA VAL A 278 -1.84 24.86 -4.90
C VAL A 278 -1.59 24.37 -3.48
N ALA A 279 -0.42 23.80 -3.20
CA ALA A 279 -0.07 23.40 -1.84
C ALA A 279 0.09 24.62 -0.93
N VAL A 280 -0.52 24.57 0.25
CA VAL A 280 -0.43 25.60 1.29
C VAL A 280 0.06 24.94 2.58
N ASP A 281 1.11 25.49 3.18
CA ASP A 281 1.67 25.02 4.44
C ASP A 281 1.03 25.79 5.60
N PHE A 282 0.05 25.19 6.28
CA PHE A 282 -0.70 25.84 7.35
C PHE A 282 0.15 26.04 8.61
N ILE A 283 1.29 25.35 8.73
CA ILE A 283 2.22 25.50 9.85
C ILE A 283 3.13 26.71 9.64
N HIS A 284 3.60 26.94 8.41
CA HIS A 284 4.66 27.91 8.14
C HIS A 284 4.21 29.13 7.31
N ASP A 285 3.22 28.98 6.41
CA ASP A 285 2.77 30.08 5.55
C ASP A 285 1.96 31.09 6.38
N LYS A 286 2.39 32.37 6.33
CA LYS A 286 1.75 33.47 7.06
C LYS A 286 0.51 34.03 6.38
N THR A 287 0.36 33.75 5.09
CA THR A 287 -0.74 34.25 4.27
C THR A 287 -1.06 33.25 3.19
N LEU A 288 -2.33 33.13 2.83
CA LEU A 288 -2.75 32.36 1.66
C LEU A 288 -2.31 33.06 0.36
N PRO A 289 -2.01 32.32 -0.71
CA PRO A 289 -1.88 32.88 -2.05
C PRO A 289 -3.13 33.71 -2.41
N LYS A 290 -2.93 34.88 -3.04
CA LYS A 290 -3.99 35.87 -3.26
C LYS A 290 -4.98 35.50 -4.38
N ASP A 291 -4.64 34.49 -5.15
CA ASP A 291 -5.32 34.07 -6.37
C ASP A 291 -5.91 32.66 -6.23
N LEU A 292 -6.33 32.28 -5.02
CA LEU A 292 -7.09 31.06 -4.77
C LEU A 292 -8.59 31.34 -4.87
N ASP A 293 -9.30 30.46 -5.57
CA ASP A 293 -10.77 30.47 -5.67
C ASP A 293 -11.43 29.70 -4.52
N GLY A 294 -10.67 28.84 -3.84
CA GLY A 294 -11.15 28.07 -2.70
C GLY A 294 -10.03 27.37 -1.92
N LEU A 295 -10.43 26.76 -0.80
CA LEU A 295 -9.58 25.87 0.00
C LEU A 295 -10.20 24.48 0.11
N PHE A 296 -9.37 23.46 -0.01
CA PHE A 296 -9.72 22.08 0.28
C PHE A 296 -8.77 21.55 1.36
N ILE A 297 -9.29 21.45 2.57
CA ILE A 297 -8.53 21.04 3.76
C ILE A 297 -8.86 19.57 4.02
N GLY A 298 -7.91 18.70 3.67
CA GLY A 298 -8.00 17.26 3.92
C GLY A 298 -7.77 16.90 5.38
N GLY A 299 -7.63 15.60 5.63
CA GLY A 299 -7.33 15.09 6.96
C GLY A 299 -5.86 15.20 7.34
N GLY A 300 -5.57 14.79 8.57
CA GLY A 300 -4.22 14.71 9.10
C GLY A 300 -4.27 14.55 10.62
N PHE A 301 -3.21 14.93 11.30
CA PHE A 301 -3.13 14.92 12.77
C PHE A 301 -2.83 16.31 13.33
N PRO A 302 -3.70 17.32 13.09
CA PRO A 302 -3.48 18.69 13.56
C PRO A 302 -3.34 18.79 15.09
N GLU A 303 -3.90 17.84 15.84
CA GLU A 303 -3.73 17.72 17.29
C GLU A 303 -2.27 17.52 17.72
N SER A 304 -1.42 16.97 16.84
CA SER A 304 0.02 16.78 17.10
C SER A 304 0.84 18.06 16.86
N PHE A 305 0.23 19.08 16.23
CA PHE A 305 0.89 20.34 15.83
C PHE A 305 0.14 21.57 16.35
N LEU A 306 -0.65 21.44 17.42
CA LEU A 306 -1.49 22.53 17.95
C LEU A 306 -0.67 23.76 18.32
N GLN A 307 0.54 23.58 18.86
CA GLN A 307 1.38 24.70 19.27
C GLN A 307 1.87 25.48 18.06
N GLU A 308 2.35 24.79 17.04
CA GLU A 308 2.87 25.38 15.81
C GLU A 308 1.74 26.07 15.02
N LEU A 309 0.60 25.39 14.86
CA LEU A 309 -0.59 25.94 14.20
C LEU A 309 -1.13 27.17 14.93
N SER A 310 -1.24 27.12 16.27
CA SER A 310 -1.74 28.26 17.05
C SER A 310 -0.77 29.45 17.08
N ALA A 311 0.54 29.18 16.93
CA ALA A 311 1.56 30.23 16.83
C ALA A 311 1.65 30.86 15.43
N ASN A 312 1.00 30.26 14.42
CA ASN A 312 1.00 30.79 13.06
C ASN A 312 -0.05 31.92 12.90
N GLU A 313 0.29 33.11 13.40
CA GLU A 313 -0.54 34.31 13.28
C GLU A 313 -0.21 35.10 11.99
N SER A 314 -1.25 35.69 11.39
CA SER A 314 -1.23 36.53 10.17
C SER A 314 -1.47 38.00 10.46
#